data_AF-A0A146KUH7-F1
#
_entry.id   AF-A0A146KUH7-F1
#
_cell.length_a   1.000
_cell.length_b   1.000
_cell.length_c   1.000
_cell.angle_alpha   90.00
_cell.angle_beta   90.00
_cell.angle_gamma   90.00
#
_symmetry.space_group_name_H-M   'P 1'
#
loop_
_entity.id
_entity.type
_entity.pdbx_description
1 polymer ?
#
loop_
_entity_poly.entity_id
_entity_poly.type
_entity_poly.pdbx_seq_one_letter_code
_entity_poly.pdbx_strand_id
1 'polypeptide(L)'
;MPRSREGVKRSPIDPGALEVAIAEVRNGSSINKAAEAHGLSRSTLQSYVKKVLGGGTPSVNNNCAHWKVFSEEEEKDLAEYLILCSNSMHGLTRKSLSEMA
;
A
#
# COMPACT_ATOMS: atom_id res chain seq x y z
N MET A 1 -7.39 12.69 2.35
CA MET A 1 -7.82 13.28 1.06
C MET A 1 -7.63 12.26 -0.05
N PRO A 2 -8.68 11.89 -0.81
CA PRO A 2 -8.53 11.03 -1.98
C PRO A 2 -7.73 11.75 -3.08
N ARG A 3 -6.92 10.98 -3.82
CA ARG A 3 -5.97 11.53 -4.81
C ARG A 3 -6.64 11.96 -6.12
N SER A 4 -7.86 11.48 -6.38
CA SER A 4 -8.74 11.90 -7.48
C SER A 4 -10.08 12.36 -6.90
N ARG A 5 -10.75 13.28 -7.60
CA ARG A 5 -12.04 13.82 -7.18
C ARG A 5 -13.10 12.73 -7.08
N GLU A 6 -13.06 11.74 -7.98
CA GLU A 6 -13.97 10.59 -7.97
C GLU A 6 -13.51 9.43 -7.08
N GLY A 7 -12.33 9.51 -6.43
CA GLY A 7 -11.83 8.43 -5.57
C GLY A 7 -11.41 7.15 -6.31
N VAL A 8 -11.26 7.20 -7.64
CA VAL A 8 -10.82 6.08 -8.47
C VAL A 8 -9.46 5.56 -7.98
N LYS A 9 -9.45 4.28 -7.58
CA LYS A 9 -8.23 3.56 -7.23
C LYS A 9 -7.46 3.19 -8.50
N ARG A 10 -6.14 3.16 -8.41
CA ARG A 10 -5.30 2.64 -9.52
C ARG A 10 -5.57 1.16 -9.69
N SER A 11 -5.64 0.71 -10.94
CA SER A 11 -5.68 -0.72 -11.25
C SER A 11 -4.45 -1.42 -10.66
N PRO A 12 -4.61 -2.61 -10.05
CA PRO A 12 -3.49 -3.43 -9.63
C PRO A 12 -2.54 -3.70 -10.80
N ILE A 13 -1.24 -3.67 -10.53
CA ILE A 13 -0.22 -4.05 -11.52
C ILE A 13 -0.08 -5.56 -11.46
N ASP A 14 -0.20 -6.23 -12.60
CA ASP A 14 0.15 -7.64 -12.71
C ASP A 14 1.67 -7.81 -12.63
N PRO A 15 2.20 -8.53 -11.63
CA PRO A 15 3.65 -8.73 -11.48
C PRO A 15 4.26 -9.48 -12.66
N GLY A 16 3.53 -10.42 -13.28
CA GLY A 16 4.00 -11.16 -14.45
C GLY A 16 4.23 -10.26 -15.67
N ALA A 17 3.22 -9.44 -16.02
CA ALA A 17 3.34 -8.45 -17.09
C ALA A 17 4.49 -7.45 -16.86
N LEU A 18 4.74 -7.07 -15.60
CA LEU A 18 5.83 -6.17 -15.25
C LEU A 18 7.21 -6.77 -15.52
N GLU A 19 7.44 -8.03 -15.13
CA GLU A 19 8.71 -8.72 -15.36
C GLU A 19 9.02 -8.87 -16.86
N VAL A 20 8.00 -9.27 -17.64
CA VAL A 20 8.12 -9.41 -19.09
C VAL A 20 8.42 -8.06 -19.75
N ALA A 21 7.71 -6.99 -19.36
CA ALA A 21 7.95 -5.65 -19.89
C ALA A 21 9.37 -5.14 -19.56
N ILE A 22 9.91 -5.44 -18.37
CA ILE A 22 11.28 -5.08 -18.00
C ILE A 22 12.30 -5.84 -18.85
N ALA A 23 12.09 -7.14 -19.09
CA ALA A 23 12.94 -7.94 -19.94
C ALA A 23 12.94 -7.43 -21.39
N GLU A 24 11.78 -7.03 -21.91
CA GLU A 24 11.64 -6.46 -23.24
C GLU A 24 12.38 -5.13 -23.39
N VAL A 25 12.31 -4.25 -22.38
CA VAL A 25 13.10 -3.01 -22.36
C VAL A 25 14.59 -3.29 -22.28
N ARG A 26 15.02 -4.31 -21.52
CA ARG A 26 16.43 -4.75 -21.48
C ARG A 26 16.93 -5.26 -22.83
N ASN A 27 16.05 -5.90 -23.60
CA ASN A 27 16.35 -6.37 -24.96
C ASN A 27 16.41 -5.25 -26.02
N GLY A 28 16.17 -4.00 -25.62
CA GLY A 28 16.33 -2.81 -26.48
C GLY A 28 15.02 -2.18 -26.95
N SER A 29 13.86 -2.69 -26.53
CA SER A 29 12.58 -2.03 -26.83
C SER A 29 12.45 -0.70 -26.09
N SER A 30 11.74 0.26 -26.70
CA SER A 30 11.46 1.53 -26.03
C SER A 30 10.49 1.33 -24.87
N ILE A 31 10.71 2.07 -23.77
CA ILE A 31 9.86 2.01 -22.57
C ILE A 31 8.39 2.26 -22.91
N ASN A 32 8.11 3.14 -23.89
CA ASN A 32 6.74 3.45 -24.27
C ASN A 32 6.06 2.28 -24.98
N LYS A 33 6.75 1.63 -25.93
CA LYS A 33 6.21 0.47 -26.66
C LYS A 33 5.97 -0.72 -25.74
N ALA A 34 6.93 -1.02 -24.86
CA ALA A 34 6.78 -2.09 -23.89
C ALA A 34 5.66 -1.80 -22.88
N ALA A 35 5.51 -0.55 -22.43
CA ALA A 35 4.43 -0.18 -21.52
C ALA A 35 3.04 -0.33 -22.17
N GLU A 36 2.88 0.11 -23.41
CA GLU A 36 1.63 -0.05 -24.16
C GLU A 36 1.29 -1.52 -24.43
N ALA A 37 2.27 -2.34 -24.82
CA ALA A 37 2.09 -3.76 -25.11
C ALA A 37 1.58 -4.55 -23.88
N HIS A 38 2.03 -4.18 -22.68
CA HIS A 38 1.71 -4.88 -21.43
C HIS A 38 0.65 -4.16 -20.58
N GLY A 39 0.00 -3.11 -21.12
CA GLY A 39 -1.05 -2.36 -20.41
C GLY A 39 -0.57 -1.61 -19.17
N LEU A 40 0.71 -1.26 -19.11
CA LEU A 40 1.35 -0.56 -18.00
C LEU A 40 1.45 0.94 -18.27
N SER A 41 1.48 1.75 -17.22
CA SER A 41 1.84 3.15 -17.39
C SER A 41 3.35 3.29 -17.67
N ARG A 42 3.72 4.20 -18.58
CA ARG A 42 5.14 4.54 -18.86
C ARG A 42 5.92 4.85 -17.58
N SER A 43 5.32 5.64 -16.68
CA SER A 43 5.93 6.02 -15.39
C SER A 43 6.20 4.81 -14.49
N THR A 44 5.30 3.83 -14.49
CA THR A 44 5.47 2.59 -13.73
C THR A 44 6.69 1.85 -14.26
N LEU A 45 6.71 1.52 -15.55
CA LEU A 45 7.79 0.74 -16.16
C LEU A 45 9.15 1.44 -16.00
N GLN A 46 9.20 2.76 -16.21
CA GLN A 46 10.43 3.54 -16.02
C GLN A 46 10.96 3.46 -14.58
N SER A 47 10.10 3.51 -13.57
CA SER A 47 10.50 3.42 -12.16
C SER A 47 11.10 2.06 -11.85
N TYR A 48 10.48 0.97 -12.32
CA TYR A 48 10.99 -0.38 -12.10
C TYR A 48 12.28 -0.66 -12.88
N VAL A 49 12.39 -0.23 -14.13
CA VAL A 49 13.63 -0.35 -14.90
C VAL A 49 14.79 0.36 -14.19
N LYS A 50 14.56 1.57 -13.65
CA LYS A 50 15.57 2.28 -12.85
C LYS A 50 15.96 1.51 -11.58
N LYS A 51 15.00 0.96 -10.83
CA LYS A 51 15.28 0.15 -9.63
C LYS A 51 16.12 -1.07 -9.96
N VAL A 52 15.78 -1.75 -11.06
CA VAL A 52 16.46 -2.95 -11.54
C VAL A 52 17.87 -2.65 -12.04
N LEU A 53 18.07 -1.52 -12.72
CA LEU A 53 19.41 -1.05 -13.12
C LEU A 53 20.27 -0.64 -11.92
N GLY A 54 19.65 -0.15 -10.84
CA GLY A 54 20.30 0.15 -9.57
C GLY A 54 20.62 -1.08 -8.71
N GLY A 55 20.47 -2.30 -9.24
CA GLY A 55 20.74 -3.55 -8.51
C GLY A 55 19.63 -4.01 -7.56
N GLY A 56 18.47 -3.33 -7.56
CA GLY A 56 17.32 -3.71 -6.76
C GLY A 56 16.48 -4.80 -7.41
N THR A 57 15.79 -5.60 -6.59
CA THR A 57 14.79 -6.56 -7.07
C THR A 57 13.48 -5.83 -7.41
N PRO A 58 12.83 -6.15 -8.56
CA PRO A 58 11.55 -5.57 -8.92
C PRO A 58 10.44 -6.17 -8.04
N SER A 59 10.30 -5.67 -6.82
CA SER A 59 9.18 -6.03 -5.95
C SER A 59 8.07 -4.98 -6.07
N VAL A 60 6.83 -5.45 -6.26
CA VAL A 60 5.61 -4.64 -6.20
C VAL A 60 5.22 -4.29 -4.75
N ASN A 61 6.10 -4.57 -3.78
CA ASN A 61 5.86 -4.20 -2.40
C ASN A 61 5.81 -2.68 -2.24
N ASN A 62 4.73 -2.23 -1.63
CA ASN A 62 4.63 -0.88 -1.10
C ASN A 62 5.47 -0.77 0.18
N ASN A 63 6.14 0.36 0.38
CA ASN A 63 6.90 0.64 1.61
C ASN A 63 5.99 0.83 2.86
N CYS A 64 4.73 0.42 2.80
CA CYS A 64 3.78 0.54 3.91
C CYS A 64 4.25 -0.24 5.15
N ALA A 65 5.06 -1.29 4.97
CA ALA A 65 5.66 -2.03 6.08
C ALA A 65 6.75 -1.25 6.84
N HIS A 66 7.36 -0.23 6.22
CA HIS A 66 8.50 0.50 6.82
C HIS A 66 8.05 1.50 7.90
N TRP A 67 6.79 1.90 7.94
CA TRP A 67 6.26 2.86 8.92
C TRP A 67 5.33 2.19 9.94
N LYS A 68 5.60 0.93 10.29
CA LYS A 68 4.94 0.30 11.44
C LYS A 68 5.51 0.92 12.72
N VAL A 69 4.65 1.57 13.50
CA VAL A 69 4.99 2.15 14.81
C VAL A 69 4.90 1.08 15.90
N PHE A 70 3.92 0.19 15.78
CA PHE A 70 3.71 -0.94 16.67
C PHE A 70 4.12 -2.26 16.01
N SER A 71 4.58 -3.19 16.83
CA SER A 71 4.68 -4.60 16.46
C SER A 71 3.29 -5.20 16.25
N GLU A 72 3.20 -6.37 15.61
CA GLU A 72 1.92 -7.05 15.40
C GLU A 72 1.24 -7.46 16.71
N GLU A 73 2.04 -7.78 17.73
CA GLU A 73 1.57 -8.09 19.08
C GLU A 73 1.02 -6.83 19.76
N GLU A 74 1.77 -5.72 19.73
CA GLU A 74 1.33 -4.43 20.30
C GLU A 74 0.06 -3.89 19.64
N GLU A 75 -0.07 -4.03 18.32
CA GLU A 75 -1.24 -3.58 17.58
C GLU A 75 -2.48 -4.42 17.94
N LYS A 76 -2.28 -5.72 18.21
CA LYS A 76 -3.34 -6.60 18.69
C LYS A 76 -3.75 -6.25 20.12
N ASP A 77 -2.80 -6.05 21.02
CA ASP A 77 -3.07 -5.65 22.41
C ASP A 77 -3.82 -4.31 22.47
N LEU A 78 -3.41 -3.34 21.64
CA LEU A 78 -4.09 -2.05 21.52
C LEU A 78 -5.53 -2.21 21.02
N ALA A 79 -5.76 -3.07 20.02
CA ALA A 79 -7.10 -3.35 19.50
C ALA A 79 -8.00 -3.98 20.58
N GLU A 80 -7.48 -4.95 21.34
CA GLU A 80 -8.21 -5.58 22.45
C GLU A 80 -8.55 -4.57 23.54
N TYR A 81 -7.59 -3.71 23.91
CA TYR A 81 -7.82 -2.63 24.88
C TYR A 81 -8.92 -1.67 24.43
N LEU A 82 -8.90 -1.22 23.17
CA LEU A 82 -9.92 -0.31 22.64
C LEU A 82 -11.31 -0.95 22.63
N ILE A 83 -11.41 -2.24 22.29
CA ILE A 83 -12.68 -2.99 22.34
C ILE A 83 -13.17 -3.09 23.79
N LEU A 84 -12.29 -3.43 24.73
CA LEU A 84 -12.61 -3.49 26.15
C LEU A 84 -13.15 -2.15 26.66
N CYS A 85 -12.47 -1.05 26.34
CA CYS A 85 -12.89 0.31 26.68
C CYS A 85 -14.23 0.67 26.03
N SER A 86 -14.44 0.32 24.77
CA SER A 86 -15.71 0.56 24.09
C SER A 86 -16.85 -0.19 24.77
N ASN A 87 -16.63 -1.45 25.16
CA ASN A 87 -17.64 -2.27 25.82
C ASN A 87 -17.92 -1.79 27.25
N SER A 88 -16.90 -1.39 28.01
CA SER A 88 -17.07 -0.88 29.37
C SER A 88 -17.78 0.47 29.42
N MET A 89 -17.58 1.29 28.39
CA MET A 89 -18.23 2.60 28.28
C MET A 89 -19.56 2.56 27.50
N HIS A 90 -19.91 1.43 26.89
CA HIS A 90 -21.14 1.30 26.14
C HIS A 90 -22.36 1.45 27.07
N GLY A 91 -23.28 2.35 26.72
CA GLY A 91 -24.49 2.60 27.50
C GLY A 91 -24.30 3.53 28.72
N LEU A 92 -23.08 3.98 29.01
CA LEU A 92 -22.88 5.00 30.03
C LEU A 92 -23.29 6.38 29.52
N THR A 93 -24.07 7.10 30.33
CA THR A 93 -24.39 8.51 30.09
C THR A 93 -23.30 9.39 30.70
N ARG A 94 -23.22 10.66 30.28
CA ARG A 94 -22.25 11.61 30.86
C ARG A 94 -22.38 11.75 32.38
N LYS A 95 -23.60 11.62 32.92
CA LYS A 95 -23.84 11.70 34.37
C LYS A 95 -23.23 10.51 35.10
N SER A 96 -23.49 9.29 34.62
CA SER A 96 -22.93 8.07 35.23
C SER A 96 -21.41 8.01 35.13
N LEU A 97 -20.81 8.55 34.06
CA LEU A 97 -19.35 8.65 33.95
C LEU A 97 -18.75 9.63 34.97
N SER A 98 -19.41 10.77 35.22
CA SER A 98 -18.93 11.77 36.19
C SER A 98 -19.03 11.31 37.65
N GLU A 99 -19.88 10.33 37.95
CA GLU A 99 -20.03 9.76 39.30
C GLU A 99 -18.99 8.67 39.58
N MET A 100 -18.37 8.10 38.54
CA MET A 100 -17.36 7.04 38.66
C MET A 100 -15.91 7.57 38.66
N ALA A 101 -15.69 8.84 38.36
CA ALA A 101 -14.39 9.52 38.33
C ALA A 101 -14.11 10.28 39.62
#